data_AF-A0A831LH49-F1
#
_entry.id   AF-A0A831LH49-F1
#
_cell.length_a   1.000
_cell.length_b   1.000
_cell.length_c   1.000
_cell.angle_alpha   90.00
_cell.angle_beta   90.00
_cell.angle_gamma   90.00
#
_symmetry.space_group_name_H-M   'P 1'
#
loop_
_entity.id
_entity.type
_entity.pdbx_description
1 polymer ?
#
loop_
_entity_poly.entity_id
_entity_poly.type
_entity_poly.pdbx_seq_one_letter_code
_entity_poly.pdbx_strand_id
1 'polypeptide(L)' 'MTSNSNQPILLVEDNPVDLDLTLRAFKSQKLDNPILTARDGEEALAYIEKWE' A
#
# COMPACT_ATOMS: atom_id res chain seq x y z
N MET A 1 -11.85 -16.43 16.09
CA MET A 1 -11.16 -15.88 14.90
C MET A 1 -11.69 -14.47 14.68
N THR A 2 -11.09 -13.47 15.32
CA THR A 2 -11.50 -12.07 15.15
C THR A 2 -10.84 -11.53 13.90
N SER A 3 -11.63 -11.34 12.84
CA SER A 3 -11.26 -10.65 11.61
C SER A 3 -11.03 -9.16 11.93
N ASN A 4 -9.84 -8.80 12.42
CA ASN A 4 -9.42 -7.40 12.46
C ASN A 4 -9.10 -6.98 11.03
N SER A 5 -10.11 -6.49 10.33
CA SER A 5 -10.13 -6.19 8.90
C SER A 5 -9.44 -4.85 8.58
N ASN A 6 -8.19 -4.69 9.02
CA ASN A 6 -7.40 -3.52 8.67
C ASN A 6 -5.99 -3.91 8.21
N GLN A 7 -5.91 -4.93 7.36
CA GLN A 7 -4.64 -5.35 6.74
C GLN A 7 -4.04 -4.18 5.96
N PRO A 8 -2.74 -3.92 6.10
CA PRO A 8 -2.09 -2.86 5.35
C PRO A 8 -2.14 -3.13 3.84
N ILE A 9 -2.28 -2.06 3.06
CA ILE A 9 -2.23 -2.09 1.60
C ILE A 9 -0.86 -1.57 1.17
N LEU A 10 -0.09 -2.37 0.44
CA LEU A 10 1.16 -1.93 -0.19
C LEU A 10 0.87 -1.43 -1.60
N LEU A 11 1.09 -0.12 -1.82
CA LEU A 11 0.98 0.53 -3.12
C LEU A 11 2.38 0.69 -3.72
N VAL A 12 2.65 0.01 -4.83
CA VAL A 12 3.92 0.10 -5.56
C VAL A 12 3.70 0.91 -6.82
N GLU A 13 4.35 2.06 -6.93
CA GLU A 13 4.17 2.99 -8.05
C GLU A 13 5.43 3.85 -8.25
N ASP A 14 6.01 3.81 -9.45
CA ASP A 14 7.25 4.48 -9.81
C ASP A 14 7.02 5.91 -10.34
N ASN A 15 5.80 6.23 -10.79
CA ASN A 15 5.42 7.58 -11.17
C ASN A 15 4.90 8.38 -9.95
N PRO A 16 5.52 9.52 -9.58
CA PRO A 16 5.07 10.29 -8.41
C PRO A 16 3.67 10.90 -8.57
N VAL A 17 3.24 11.15 -9.81
CA VAL A 17 1.90 11.71 -10.10
C VAL A 17 0.82 10.65 -9.88
N ASP A 18 1.04 9.43 -10.37
CA ASP A 18 0.08 8.33 -10.24
C ASP A 18 -0.03 7.86 -8.78
N LEU A 19 1.09 7.89 -8.04
CA LEU A 19 1.12 7.61 -6.61
C LEU A 19 0.22 8.60 -5.83
N ASP A 20 0.39 9.90 -6.04
CA ASP A 20 -0.42 10.92 -5.36
C ASP A 20 -1.90 10.82 -5.75
N LEU A 21 -2.21 10.58 -7.03
CA LEU A 21 -3.58 10.39 -7.51
C LEU A 21 -4.26 9.20 -6.81
N THR A 22 -3.54 8.08 -6.70
CA THR A 22 -4.05 6.86 -6.06
C THR A 22 -4.24 7.07 -4.55
N LEU A 23 -3.30 7.73 -3.87
CA LEU A 23 -3.43 8.08 -2.46
C LEU A 23 -4.63 9.01 -2.19
N ARG A 24 -4.91 9.97 -3.08
CA ARG A 24 -6.11 10.82 -3.00
C ARG A 24 -7.37 9.99 -3.15
N ALA A 25 -7.40 9.03 -4.08
CA ALA A 25 -8.54 8.14 -4.25
C ALA A 25 -8.78 7.30 -2.99
N PHE A 26 -7.74 6.71 -2.39
CA PHE A 26 -7.85 5.96 -1.14
C PHE A 26 -8.39 6.80 0.01
N LYS A 27 -7.91 8.04 0.17
CA LYS A 27 -8.44 8.99 1.16
C LYS A 27 -9.91 9.31 0.91
N SER A 28 -10.32 9.50 -0.34
CA SER A 28 -11.71 9.81 -0.69
C SER A 28 -12.68 8.67 -0.38
N GLN A 29 -12.21 7.42 -0.49
CA GLN A 29 -12.98 6.21 -0.16
C GLN A 29 -13.00 5.87 1.33
N LYS A 30 -12.31 6.66 2.17
CA LYS A 30 -12.20 6.43 3.62
C LYS A 30 -11.70 5.03 3.95
N LEU A 31 -10.67 4.57 3.22
CA LEU A 31 -9.98 3.34 3.59
C LEU A 31 -9.27 3.57 4.93
N ASP A 32 -9.68 2.81 5.93
CA ASP A 32 -9.06 2.83 7.26
C ASP A 32 -7.73 2.04 7.30
N ASN A 33 -7.48 1.23 6.27
CA ASN A 33 -6.28 0.41 6.12
C ASN A 33 -5.02 1.29 6.07
N PRO A 34 -3.94 0.93 6.80
CA PRO A 34 -2.66 1.58 6.63
C PRO A 34 -2.17 1.41 5.19
N ILE A 35 -1.81 2.51 4.53
CA ILE A 35 -1.25 2.48 3.19
C ILE A 35 0.27 2.58 3.29
N LEU A 36 0.97 1.54 2.85
CA LEU A 36 2.41 1.50 2.66
C LEU A 36 2.71 1.85 1.20
N THR A 37 3.81 2.53 0.93
CA THR A 37 4.18 2.94 -0.43
C THR A 37 5.59 2.47 -0.76
N ALA A 38 5.79 1.97 -1.97
CA ALA A 38 7.09 1.66 -2.54
C ALA A 38 7.21 2.28 -3.94
N ARG A 39 8.40 2.75 -4.30
CA ARG A 39 8.70 3.42 -5.58
C ARG A 39 9.19 2.46 -6.66
N ASP A 40 9.59 1.26 -6.27
CA ASP A 40 10.05 0.22 -7.18
C ASP A 40 9.87 -1.17 -6.56
N GLY A 41 10.31 -2.20 -7.30
CA GLY A 41 10.24 -3.59 -6.85
C GLY A 41 11.20 -3.91 -5.70
N GLU A 42 12.34 -3.24 -5.58
CA GLU A 42 13.29 -3.49 -4.49
C GLU A 42 12.72 -3.00 -3.17
N GLU A 43 12.18 -1.77 -3.14
CA GLU A 43 11.46 -1.23 -2.00
C GLU A 43 10.23 -2.09 -1.66
N ALA A 44 9.48 -2.55 -2.67
CA ALA A 44 8.31 -3.40 -2.45
C ALA A 44 8.67 -4.74 -1.79
N LEU A 45 9.77 -5.37 -2.23
CA LEU A 45 10.27 -6.61 -1.65
C LEU A 45 10.75 -6.45 -0.21
N ALA A 46 11.22 -5.25 0.19
CA ALA A 46 11.57 -4.97 1.58
C ALA A 46 10.36 -5.03 2.54
N TYR A 47 9.13 -4.88 2.03
CA TYR A 47 7.89 -4.99 2.80
C TYR A 47 7.30 -6.41 2.87
N ILE A 48 7.72 -7.30 1.97
CA ILE A 48 7.20 -8.66 1.90
C ILE A 48 8.16 -9.57 2.65
N GLU A 49 7.74 -10.11 3.79
CA GLU A 49 8.47 -11.23 4.41
C GLU A 49 8.56 -12.36 3.39
N LYS A 50 9.77 -12.88 3.15
CA LYS A 50 10.02 -13.97 2.21
C LYS A 50 9.01 -15.09 2.47
N TRP A 51 8.28 -15.48 1.43
CA TRP A 51 7.41 -16.64 1.48
C TRP A 51 8.31 -17.87 1.70
N GLU A 52 8.21 -18.52 2.86
CA GLU A 52 8.70 -19.90 3.05
C GLU A 52 7.65 -20.91 2.61
#